data_AF-A0A1L9AYN9-F1
#
_entry.id   AF-A0A1L9AYN9-F1
#
_cell.length_a   1.000
_cell.length_b   1.000
_cell.length_c   1.000
_cell.angle_alpha   90.00
_cell.angle_beta   90.00
_cell.angle_gamma   90.00
#
_symmetry.space_group_name_H-M   'P 1'
#
loop_
_entity.id
_entity.type
_entity.pdbx_description
1 polymer ?
#
loop_
_entity_poly.entity_id
_entity_poly.type
_entity_poly.pdbx_seq_one_letter_code
_entity_poly.pdbx_strand_id
1 'polypeptide(L)'
;MSTENKHTGTEPTAAPEPEAEAKGADTLALTLAPGSGHRLAVPRWSGLLEVHQAALRRWEEVLTHPDDTLRLTVLTLYVKLEHLGLWGFVGEPVQSTGGGRLEFRCPDVPGLKQTLRRREDFTSPEDSPKDWSCRELKKRGSLHFKHFSGWTDEIVQAHIDKEGLYLKGWRNLFLPIQAVLHLLDARANGYTDVFGIRDILLAQGLDPVALRGR
;
A
#
# COMPACT_ATOMS: atom_id res chain seq x y z
N MET A 1 -2.00 -13.57 -74.28
CA MET A 1 -2.45 -12.39 -75.06
C MET A 1 -3.26 -11.53 -74.09
N SER A 2 -2.63 -10.52 -73.47
CA SER A 2 -2.74 -9.08 -73.80
C SER A 2 -4.15 -8.56 -73.49
N THR A 3 -4.39 -7.52 -72.69
CA THR A 3 -3.74 -6.18 -72.69
C THR A 3 -3.96 -5.41 -71.37
N GLU A 4 -3.00 -4.54 -71.05
CA GLU A 4 -3.13 -3.35 -70.20
C GLU A 4 -4.06 -2.27 -70.80
N ASN A 5 -4.64 -1.40 -69.95
CA ASN A 5 -4.62 0.08 -70.04
C ASN A 5 -5.42 0.64 -68.82
N LYS A 6 -4.94 1.50 -67.91
CA LYS A 6 -4.23 2.82 -67.91
C LYS A 6 -5.18 4.04 -67.89
N HIS A 7 -5.02 4.85 -66.83
CA HIS A 7 -5.38 6.29 -66.62
C HIS A 7 -6.87 6.65 -66.46
N THR A 8 -7.34 7.56 -65.60
CA THR A 8 -6.91 8.87 -65.03
C THR A 8 -7.72 9.06 -63.71
N GLY A 9 -7.42 9.84 -62.66
CA GLY A 9 -6.71 11.10 -62.49
C GLY A 9 -7.68 12.17 -61.98
N THR A 10 -7.67 12.51 -60.67
CA THR A 10 -7.96 13.87 -60.17
C THR A 10 -7.47 14.03 -58.74
N GLU A 11 -6.68 15.08 -58.53
CA GLU A 11 -6.04 15.50 -57.29
C GLU A 11 -6.61 16.91 -56.92
N PRO A 12 -6.07 17.64 -55.93
CA PRO A 12 -6.70 17.97 -54.66
C PRO A 12 -7.33 19.39 -54.63
N THR A 13 -8.12 19.70 -53.60
CA THR A 13 -8.50 21.09 -53.27
C THR A 13 -8.08 21.41 -51.84
N ALA A 14 -7.31 22.49 -51.70
CA ALA A 14 -6.71 22.98 -50.46
C ALA A 14 -7.52 24.12 -49.82
N ALA A 15 -7.53 24.09 -48.47
CA ALA A 15 -7.51 25.21 -47.50
C ALA A 15 -8.75 26.16 -47.42
N PRO A 16 -9.16 26.65 -46.21
CA PRO A 16 -8.28 27.38 -45.27
C PRO A 16 -8.40 27.02 -43.75
N GLU A 17 -7.37 27.42 -42.98
CA GLU A 17 -7.31 27.57 -41.50
C GLU A 17 -8.05 28.86 -41.01
N PRO A 18 -8.00 29.30 -39.73
CA PRO A 18 -8.24 28.65 -38.42
C PRO A 18 -9.30 29.44 -37.57
N GLU A 19 -9.40 29.10 -36.28
CA GLU A 19 -10.07 29.80 -35.15
C GLU A 19 -11.56 29.51 -34.85
N ALA A 20 -11.79 28.82 -33.73
CA ALA A 20 -12.81 29.19 -32.74
C ALA A 20 -12.53 28.48 -31.40
N GLU A 21 -12.10 29.28 -30.42
CA GLU A 21 -12.18 28.94 -28.99
C GLU A 21 -13.65 28.70 -28.57
N ALA A 22 -13.90 27.66 -27.79
CA ALA A 22 -14.93 27.68 -26.74
C ALA A 22 -14.74 26.53 -25.73
N LYS A 23 -14.09 26.88 -24.61
CA LYS A 23 -14.51 26.63 -23.22
C LYS A 23 -14.95 25.22 -22.80
N GLY A 24 -14.23 24.74 -21.78
CA GLY A 24 -14.89 24.26 -20.56
C GLY A 24 -14.79 22.76 -20.29
N ALA A 25 -13.58 22.25 -20.08
CA ALA A 25 -13.39 21.05 -19.26
C ALA A 25 -12.38 21.41 -18.17
N ASP A 26 -12.88 21.98 -17.07
CA ASP A 26 -12.19 22.03 -15.78
C ASP A 26 -11.98 20.59 -15.30
N THR A 27 -10.99 19.92 -15.86
CA THR A 27 -10.38 18.76 -15.23
C THR A 27 -9.16 19.32 -14.54
N LEU A 28 -9.30 19.65 -13.25
CA LEU A 28 -8.20 19.95 -12.36
C LEU A 28 -7.29 18.70 -12.28
N ALA A 29 -6.46 18.52 -13.30
CA ALA A 29 -5.29 17.68 -13.22
C ALA A 29 -4.34 18.40 -12.25
N LEU A 30 -4.35 17.98 -10.99
CA LEU A 30 -3.33 18.34 -10.02
C LEU A 30 -1.98 17.86 -10.58
N THR A 31 -1.29 18.74 -11.30
CA THR A 31 0.10 18.56 -11.68
C THR A 31 0.94 18.70 -10.41
N LEU A 32 1.09 17.61 -9.66
CA LEU A 32 1.99 17.55 -8.51
C LEU A 32 3.44 17.56 -9.03
N ALA A 33 4.09 18.71 -8.90
CA ALA A 33 5.52 18.84 -9.14
C ALA A 33 6.31 17.94 -8.16
N PRO A 34 7.28 17.14 -8.62
CA PRO A 34 8.08 16.31 -7.75
C PRO A 34 9.13 17.19 -7.06
N GLY A 35 8.94 17.46 -5.76
CA GLY A 35 10.03 18.04 -4.95
C GLY A 35 9.66 18.90 -3.74
N SER A 36 8.40 19.35 -3.59
CA SER A 36 8.01 20.22 -2.46
C SER A 36 6.55 20.03 -2.06
N GLY A 37 6.06 18.79 -2.06
CA GLY A 37 4.72 18.47 -1.62
C GLY A 37 4.56 18.75 -0.13
N HIS A 38 3.65 19.66 0.24
CA HIS A 38 3.17 19.80 1.60
C HIS A 38 2.86 18.41 2.16
N ARG A 39 3.68 17.91 3.09
CA ARG A 39 3.35 16.70 3.83
C ARG A 39 2.04 17.00 4.54
N LEU A 40 0.94 16.42 4.05
CA LEU A 40 -0.37 16.56 4.65
C LEU A 40 -0.26 16.31 6.15
N ALA A 41 -0.85 17.16 6.97
CA ALA A 41 -0.72 17.03 8.42
C ALA A 41 -1.15 15.62 8.88
N VAL A 42 -0.37 15.00 9.76
CA VAL A 42 -0.72 13.69 10.34
C VAL A 42 -1.90 13.89 11.30
N PRO A 43 -3.01 13.14 11.17
CA PRO A 43 -4.11 13.19 12.12
C PRO A 43 -3.63 12.99 13.56
N ARG A 44 -4.15 13.81 14.47
CA ARG A 44 -3.97 13.62 15.91
C ARG A 44 -5.16 12.86 16.46
N TRP A 45 -4.95 12.12 17.54
CA TRP A 45 -5.98 11.37 18.25
C TRP A 45 -7.29 12.15 18.42
N SER A 46 -7.20 13.36 18.96
CA SER A 46 -8.36 14.23 19.24
C SER A 46 -9.12 14.68 17.99
N GLY A 47 -8.52 14.56 16.80
CA GLY A 47 -9.16 14.90 15.52
C GLY A 47 -9.73 13.71 14.77
N LEU A 48 -9.59 12.49 15.28
CA LEU A 48 -10.18 11.29 14.69
C LEU A 48 -11.68 11.23 15.01
N LEU A 49 -12.49 10.70 14.09
CA LEU A 49 -13.89 10.35 14.38
C LEU A 49 -13.98 9.33 15.52
N GLU A 50 -15.05 9.39 16.30
CA GLU A 50 -15.28 8.51 17.45
C GLU A 50 -15.20 7.02 17.09
N VAL A 51 -15.71 6.63 15.91
CA VAL A 51 -15.62 5.24 15.43
C VAL A 51 -14.17 4.78 15.27
N HIS A 52 -13.28 5.65 14.78
CA HIS A 52 -11.87 5.34 14.62
C HIS A 52 -11.13 5.42 15.95
N GLN A 53 -11.50 6.33 16.85
CA GLN A 53 -10.99 6.33 18.22
C GLN A 53 -11.36 5.03 18.95
N ALA A 54 -12.58 4.54 18.81
CA ALA A 54 -12.99 3.26 19.39
C ALA A 54 -12.14 2.09 18.84
N ALA A 55 -11.96 2.03 17.52
CA ALA A 55 -11.16 0.98 16.87
C ALA A 55 -9.66 1.05 17.21
N LEU A 56 -9.12 2.25 17.47
CA LEU A 56 -7.71 2.50 17.76
C LEU A 56 -7.41 2.68 19.25
N ARG A 57 -8.36 2.43 20.15
CA ARG A 57 -8.23 2.75 21.58
C ARG A 57 -6.98 2.15 22.23
N ARG A 58 -6.61 0.93 21.85
CA ARG A 58 -5.40 0.21 22.29
C ARG A 58 -4.09 0.90 21.89
N TRP A 59 -4.15 1.78 20.91
CA TRP A 59 -3.02 2.51 20.34
C TRP A 59 -3.04 4.01 20.69
N GLU A 60 -3.93 4.45 21.60
CA GLU A 60 -4.07 5.86 21.98
C GLU A 60 -2.77 6.50 22.46
N GLU A 61 -1.96 5.79 23.25
CA GLU A 61 -0.66 6.28 23.73
C GLU A 61 0.26 6.62 22.55
N VAL A 62 0.34 5.76 21.54
CA VAL A 62 1.12 6.02 20.32
C VAL A 62 0.52 7.16 19.50
N LEU A 63 -0.81 7.26 19.44
CA LEU A 63 -1.53 8.28 18.68
C LEU A 63 -1.56 9.67 19.34
N THR A 64 -1.21 9.75 20.62
CA THR A 64 -1.04 10.99 21.38
C THR A 64 0.43 11.39 21.53
N HIS A 65 1.36 10.46 21.28
CA HIS A 65 2.81 10.72 21.24
C HIS A 65 3.15 11.87 20.28
N PRO A 66 4.14 12.74 20.55
CA PRO A 66 4.51 13.89 19.71
C PRO A 66 5.18 13.56 18.37
N ASP A 67 5.75 12.36 18.20
CA ASP A 67 6.38 11.92 16.95
C ASP A 67 5.36 11.61 15.84
N ASP A 68 5.38 12.41 14.77
CA ASP A 68 4.55 12.22 13.57
C ASP A 68 4.79 10.87 12.88
N THR A 69 6.01 10.34 12.93
CA THR A 69 6.38 9.09 12.25
C THR A 69 5.69 7.91 12.90
N LEU A 70 5.68 7.86 14.23
CA LEU A 70 4.99 6.82 14.99
C LEU A 70 3.47 6.89 14.77
N ARG A 71 2.89 8.09 14.89
CA ARG A 71 1.45 8.29 14.62
C ARG A 71 1.08 7.87 13.21
N LEU A 72 1.84 8.33 12.21
CA LEU A 72 1.55 8.03 10.82
C LEU A 72 1.72 6.54 10.52
N THR A 73 2.68 5.85 11.16
CA THR A 73 2.85 4.40 11.04
C THR A 73 1.56 3.67 11.45
N VAL A 74 1.04 3.97 12.64
CA VAL A 74 -0.19 3.37 13.14
C VAL A 74 -1.37 3.69 12.23
N LEU A 75 -1.57 4.96 11.87
CA LEU A 75 -2.73 5.36 11.07
C LEU A 75 -2.68 4.78 9.64
N THR A 76 -1.50 4.70 9.03
CA THR A 76 -1.32 4.16 7.68
C THR A 76 -1.58 2.65 7.65
N LEU A 77 -1.03 1.91 8.63
CA LEU A 77 -1.30 0.49 8.77
C LEU A 77 -2.75 0.21 9.16
N TYR A 78 -3.36 1.04 10.02
CA TYR A 78 -4.79 0.96 10.35
C TYR A 78 -5.66 1.06 9.11
N VAL A 79 -5.53 2.12 8.31
CA VAL A 79 -6.34 2.30 7.09
C VAL A 79 -6.18 1.11 6.14
N LYS A 80 -4.95 0.64 5.94
CA LYS A 80 -4.67 -0.50 5.06
C LYS A 80 -5.29 -1.80 5.58
N LEU A 81 -5.13 -2.09 6.87
CA LEU A 81 -5.65 -3.30 7.49
C LEU A 81 -7.18 -3.28 7.59
N GLU A 82 -7.77 -2.13 7.91
CA GLU A 82 -9.22 -1.93 7.94
C GLU A 82 -9.84 -2.14 6.56
N HIS A 83 -9.26 -1.54 5.52
CA HIS A 83 -9.71 -1.72 4.14
C HIS A 83 -9.69 -3.19 3.70
N LEU A 84 -8.71 -3.97 4.20
CA LEU A 84 -8.59 -5.39 3.91
C LEU A 84 -9.42 -6.27 4.85
N GLY A 85 -10.09 -5.72 5.87
CA GLY A 85 -10.83 -6.49 6.87
C GLY A 85 -9.92 -7.32 7.80
N LEU A 86 -8.67 -6.88 8.00
CA LEU A 86 -7.65 -7.57 8.80
C LEU A 86 -7.36 -6.88 10.14
N TRP A 87 -7.89 -5.68 10.38
CA TRP A 87 -7.65 -4.92 11.62
C TRP A 87 -8.12 -5.65 12.87
N GLY A 88 -9.17 -6.49 12.78
CA GLY A 88 -9.67 -7.28 13.91
C GLY A 88 -8.65 -8.24 14.52
N PHE A 89 -7.59 -8.59 13.79
CA PHE A 89 -6.48 -9.41 14.29
C PHE A 89 -5.39 -8.58 15.00
N VAL A 90 -5.48 -7.25 14.99
CA VAL A 90 -4.53 -6.37 15.68
C VAL A 90 -4.98 -6.13 17.12
N GLY A 91 -4.24 -6.69 18.07
CA GLY A 91 -4.45 -6.46 19.50
C GLY A 91 -3.58 -5.34 20.05
N GLU A 92 -3.03 -5.59 21.24
CA GLU A 92 -2.25 -4.60 21.99
C GLU A 92 -0.88 -4.36 21.36
N PRO A 93 -0.35 -3.12 21.41
CA PRO A 93 1.00 -2.81 20.96
C PRO A 93 2.05 -3.54 21.79
N VAL A 94 3.14 -3.94 21.14
CA VAL A 94 4.37 -4.40 21.79
C VAL A 94 5.39 -3.25 21.80
N GLN A 95 6.21 -3.16 22.84
CA GLN A 95 7.13 -2.03 23.13
C GLN A 95 8.10 -1.64 21.99
N SER A 96 8.24 -2.46 20.93
CA SER A 96 9.21 -2.30 19.82
C SER A 96 8.58 -1.78 18.51
N THR A 97 7.42 -1.11 18.58
CA THR A 97 6.83 -0.43 17.42
C THR A 97 7.78 0.69 16.93
N GLY A 98 8.54 0.42 15.86
CA GLY A 98 9.44 1.37 15.21
C GLY A 98 8.80 1.99 13.96
N GLY A 99 9.40 3.06 13.42
CA GLY A 99 8.89 3.74 12.23
C GLY A 99 8.65 2.76 11.07
N GLY A 100 7.39 2.69 10.61
CA GLY A 100 6.97 1.89 9.46
C GLY A 100 6.51 0.45 9.72
N ARG A 101 6.51 -0.02 10.97
CA ARG A 101 6.03 -1.36 11.34
C ARG A 101 5.20 -1.34 12.61
N LEU A 102 4.17 -2.19 12.68
CA LEU A 102 3.45 -2.52 13.90
C LEU A 102 3.93 -3.86 14.43
N GLU A 103 4.27 -3.91 15.71
CA GLU A 103 4.45 -5.15 16.45
C GLU A 103 3.34 -5.22 17.49
N PHE A 104 2.54 -6.28 17.45
CA PHE A 104 1.33 -6.38 18.24
C PHE A 104 1.07 -7.80 18.69
N ARG A 105 0.30 -7.94 19.77
CA ARG A 105 -0.26 -9.23 20.18
C ARG A 105 -1.51 -9.50 19.35
N CYS A 106 -1.48 -10.55 18.55
CA CYS A 106 -2.61 -11.02 17.77
C CYS A 106 -3.46 -11.97 18.65
N PRO A 107 -4.75 -11.67 18.88
CA PRO A 107 -5.60 -12.51 19.73
C PRO A 107 -5.95 -13.86 19.09
N ASP A 108 -5.82 -13.99 17.77
CA ASP A 108 -6.13 -15.21 17.03
C ASP A 108 -5.19 -15.40 15.83
N VAL A 109 -3.95 -15.82 16.10
CA VAL A 109 -2.96 -16.14 15.06
C VAL A 109 -3.43 -17.27 14.13
N PRO A 110 -4.02 -18.39 14.62
CA PRO A 110 -4.58 -19.42 13.74
C PRO A 110 -5.64 -18.88 12.78
N GLY A 111 -6.58 -18.06 13.25
CA GLY A 111 -7.61 -17.42 12.43
C GLY A 111 -7.03 -16.43 11.42
N LEU A 112 -6.01 -15.66 11.80
CA LEU A 112 -5.28 -14.79 10.88
C LEU A 112 -4.65 -15.62 9.75
N LYS A 113 -3.88 -16.67 10.08
CA LYS A 113 -3.24 -17.54 9.08
C LYS A 113 -4.27 -18.22 8.19
N GLN A 114 -5.38 -18.70 8.74
CA GLN A 114 -6.46 -19.30 7.95
C GLN A 114 -7.09 -18.28 6.99
N THR A 115 -7.34 -17.06 7.47
CA THR A 115 -7.89 -15.97 6.66
C THR A 115 -6.95 -15.64 5.50
N LEU A 116 -5.66 -15.48 5.77
CA LEU A 116 -4.64 -15.18 4.77
C LEU A 116 -4.49 -16.31 3.72
N ARG A 117 -4.59 -17.58 4.11
CA ARG A 117 -4.55 -18.72 3.17
C ARG A 117 -5.73 -18.78 2.19
N ARG A 118 -6.89 -18.28 2.61
CA ARG A 118 -8.10 -18.26 1.77
C ARG A 118 -8.13 -17.10 0.78
N ARG A 119 -7.19 -16.16 0.92
CA ARG A 119 -7.11 -14.94 0.13
C ARG A 119 -6.19 -15.14 -1.07
N GLU A 120 -6.71 -14.88 -2.27
CA GLU A 120 -5.94 -14.96 -3.51
C GLU A 120 -4.96 -13.79 -3.70
N ASP A 121 -5.14 -12.70 -2.94
CA ASP A 121 -4.30 -11.51 -2.96
C ASP A 121 -3.11 -11.58 -2.00
N PHE A 122 -2.83 -12.75 -1.40
CA PHE A 122 -1.70 -12.97 -0.50
C PHE A 122 -0.92 -14.25 -0.83
N THR A 123 0.36 -14.30 -0.47
CA THR A 123 1.11 -15.56 -0.38
C THR A 123 0.57 -16.40 0.78
N SER A 124 0.59 -17.73 0.65
CA SER A 124 0.18 -18.59 1.76
C SER A 124 1.22 -18.56 2.90
N PRO A 125 0.82 -18.28 4.17
CA PRO A 125 1.72 -18.42 5.31
C PRO A 125 2.12 -19.87 5.54
N GLU A 126 3.38 -20.10 5.88
CA GLU A 126 3.96 -21.41 6.20
C GLU A 126 3.22 -22.07 7.36
N ASP A 127 3.25 -23.41 7.43
CA ASP A 127 2.58 -24.16 8.50
C ASP A 127 3.29 -24.07 9.85
N SER A 128 4.54 -23.63 9.86
CA SER A 128 5.32 -23.45 11.08
C SER A 128 4.63 -22.49 12.06
N PRO A 129 4.47 -22.88 13.34
CA PRO A 129 3.98 -21.98 14.37
C PRO A 129 5.06 -21.00 14.84
N LYS A 130 6.36 -21.34 14.66
CA LYS A 130 7.49 -20.60 15.22
C LYS A 130 8.05 -19.50 14.31
N ASP A 131 7.83 -19.64 13.01
CA ASP A 131 8.38 -18.71 12.02
C ASP A 131 7.51 -18.80 10.78
N TRP A 132 6.92 -17.69 10.38
CA TRP A 132 6.11 -17.62 9.19
C TRP A 132 6.02 -16.19 8.68
N SER A 133 5.79 -16.07 7.38
CA SER A 133 5.61 -14.79 6.71
C SER A 133 4.49 -14.87 5.68
N CYS A 134 3.83 -13.76 5.43
CA CYS A 134 2.77 -13.68 4.45
C CYS A 134 2.72 -12.28 3.86
N ARG A 135 2.63 -12.17 2.53
CA ARG A 135 2.75 -10.91 1.82
C ARG A 135 1.63 -10.73 0.81
N GLU A 136 1.08 -9.52 0.73
CA GLU A 136 0.12 -9.11 -0.29
C GLU A 136 0.76 -9.19 -1.69
N LEU A 137 0.06 -9.75 -2.67
CA LEU A 137 0.52 -9.89 -4.05
C LEU A 137 0.31 -8.58 -4.83
N LYS A 138 0.90 -7.50 -4.32
CA LYS A 138 0.90 -6.16 -4.95
C LYS A 138 2.30 -5.70 -5.29
N LYS A 139 2.41 -5.00 -6.42
CA LYS A 139 3.67 -4.40 -6.87
C LYS A 139 4.17 -3.28 -5.93
N ARG A 140 3.27 -2.50 -5.35
CA ARG A 140 3.61 -1.35 -4.47
C ARG A 140 2.66 -1.26 -3.29
N GLY A 141 3.17 -0.82 -2.14
CA GLY A 141 2.38 -0.69 -0.91
C GLY A 141 1.83 -2.04 -0.45
N SER A 142 2.67 -3.06 -0.52
CA SER A 142 2.31 -4.44 -0.20
C SER A 142 2.32 -4.65 1.31
N LEU A 143 1.20 -5.09 1.88
CA LEU A 143 1.17 -5.49 3.28
C LEU A 143 1.99 -6.77 3.50
N HIS A 144 2.75 -6.84 4.60
CA HIS A 144 3.59 -7.97 4.94
C HIS A 144 3.47 -8.29 6.44
N PHE A 145 3.03 -9.52 6.73
CA PHE A 145 3.00 -10.09 8.07
C PHE A 145 4.22 -10.98 8.30
N LYS A 146 4.77 -10.91 9.51
CA LYS A 146 5.85 -11.79 9.97
C LYS A 146 5.64 -12.21 11.41
N HIS A 147 6.08 -13.41 11.71
CA HIS A 147 6.29 -13.92 13.05
C HIS A 147 7.69 -14.55 13.07
N PHE A 148 8.49 -14.25 14.08
CA PHE A 148 9.89 -14.67 14.14
C PHE A 148 10.13 -15.72 15.21
N SER A 149 11.03 -16.66 14.91
CA SER A 149 11.48 -17.65 15.90
C SER A 149 12.04 -16.98 17.15
N GLY A 150 11.57 -17.39 18.32
CA GLY A 150 11.93 -16.83 19.61
C GLY A 150 10.96 -15.76 20.13
N TRP A 151 9.98 -15.35 19.33
CA TRP A 151 8.83 -14.59 19.84
C TRP A 151 7.82 -15.51 20.50
N THR A 152 7.00 -14.97 21.41
CA THR A 152 5.82 -15.69 21.87
C THR A 152 4.84 -15.87 20.71
N ASP A 153 4.13 -17.00 20.65
CA ASP A 153 3.28 -17.41 19.53
C ASP A 153 2.21 -16.36 19.14
N GLU A 154 1.86 -15.44 20.03
CA GLU A 154 0.88 -14.38 19.82
C GLU A 154 1.44 -13.11 19.13
N ILE A 155 2.76 -12.92 19.08
CA ILE A 155 3.33 -11.68 18.55
C ILE A 155 3.42 -11.76 17.03
N VAL A 156 2.85 -10.76 16.36
CA VAL A 156 2.90 -10.59 14.91
C VAL A 156 3.44 -9.20 14.60
N GLN A 157 4.25 -9.13 13.55
CA GLN A 157 4.67 -7.87 12.96
C GLN A 157 3.92 -7.65 11.64
N ALA A 158 3.39 -6.45 11.43
CA ALA A 158 2.88 -6.00 10.13
C ALA A 158 3.63 -4.75 9.67
N HIS A 159 4.00 -4.69 8.40
CA HIS A 159 4.56 -3.50 7.76
C HIS A 159 4.10 -3.41 6.31
N ILE A 160 4.29 -2.25 5.70
CA ILE A 160 3.97 -2.04 4.29
C ILE A 160 5.29 -1.88 3.53
N ASP A 161 5.53 -2.79 2.61
CA ASP A 161 6.67 -2.72 1.70
C ASP A 161 6.37 -1.72 0.58
N LYS A 162 7.28 -0.75 0.38
CA LYS A 162 7.20 0.23 -0.71
C LYS A 162 7.11 -0.45 -2.07
N GLU A 163 7.99 -1.42 -2.29
CA GLU A 163 8.04 -2.31 -3.44
C GLU A 163 7.69 -3.73 -2.98
N GLY A 164 6.61 -4.28 -3.52
CA GLY A 164 6.08 -5.59 -3.14
C GLY A 164 6.36 -6.69 -4.17
N LEU A 165 5.73 -7.85 -3.98
CA LEU A 165 5.82 -8.96 -4.92
C LEU A 165 4.78 -8.80 -6.03
N TYR A 166 5.23 -8.75 -7.29
CA TYR A 166 4.35 -8.88 -8.44
C TYR A 166 4.57 -10.24 -9.11
N LEU A 167 3.63 -11.16 -8.92
CA LEU A 167 3.60 -12.46 -9.58
C LEU A 167 2.40 -12.51 -10.53
N LYS A 168 2.60 -12.14 -11.80
CA LYS A 168 1.67 -12.52 -12.89
C LYS A 168 2.46 -13.08 -14.08
N GLY A 169 2.13 -14.33 -14.43
CA GLY A 169 2.56 -15.00 -15.66
C GLY A 169 3.73 -15.99 -15.50
N TRP A 170 3.97 -16.75 -16.58
CA TRP A 170 5.07 -17.71 -16.86
C TRP A 170 6.49 -17.35 -16.36
N ARG A 171 6.73 -16.12 -15.89
CA ARG A 171 7.97 -15.70 -15.21
C ARG A 171 8.12 -16.26 -13.78
N ASN A 172 7.13 -17.00 -13.28
CA ASN A 172 7.15 -17.71 -11.99
C ASN A 172 8.23 -18.79 -11.83
N LEU A 173 9.03 -19.09 -12.87
CA LEU A 173 10.13 -20.08 -12.77
C LEU A 173 11.35 -19.59 -11.98
N PHE A 174 11.42 -18.30 -11.61
CA PHE A 174 12.58 -17.68 -10.94
C PHE A 174 12.30 -17.16 -9.52
N LEU A 175 11.31 -17.73 -8.83
CA LEU A 175 11.03 -17.50 -7.41
C LEU A 175 12.28 -17.47 -6.49
N PRO A 176 13.30 -18.36 -6.64
CA PRO A 176 14.46 -18.31 -5.76
C PRO A 176 15.32 -17.04 -5.93
N ILE A 177 15.36 -16.42 -7.11
CA ILE A 177 16.19 -15.23 -7.36
C ILE A 177 15.53 -13.96 -6.80
N GLN A 178 14.21 -13.85 -6.90
CA GLN A 178 13.47 -12.73 -6.31
C GLN A 178 13.50 -12.76 -4.78
N ALA A 179 13.42 -13.95 -4.18
CA ALA A 179 13.57 -14.11 -2.74
C ALA A 179 14.95 -13.61 -2.24
N VAL A 180 16.02 -13.86 -3.01
CA VAL A 180 17.38 -13.40 -2.69
C VAL A 180 17.53 -11.89 -2.82
N LEU A 181 16.99 -11.27 -3.88
CA LEU A 181 17.02 -9.81 -4.05
C LEU A 181 16.21 -9.07 -2.97
N HIS A 182 15.05 -9.60 -2.59
CA HIS A 182 14.28 -9.05 -1.47
C HIS A 182 14.95 -9.26 -0.11
N LEU A 183 15.72 -10.34 0.08
CA LEU A 183 16.51 -10.54 1.30
C LEU A 183 17.62 -9.48 1.44
N LEU A 184 18.19 -9.03 0.31
CA LEU A 184 19.21 -7.99 0.27
C LEU A 184 18.62 -6.59 0.54
N ASP A 185 17.44 -6.27 -0.02
CA ASP A 185 16.74 -5.00 0.24
C ASP A 185 16.10 -4.92 1.64
N ALA A 186 15.56 -6.04 2.15
CA ALA A 186 14.99 -6.11 3.50
C ALA A 186 16.03 -5.85 4.60
N ARG A 187 17.31 -6.08 4.30
CA ARG A 187 18.44 -5.82 5.21
C ARG A 187 18.88 -4.35 5.19
N ALA A 188 18.38 -3.53 4.26
CA ALA A 188 18.98 -2.22 3.93
C ALA A 188 18.02 -1.00 3.88
N ASN A 189 16.77 -1.06 4.41
CA ASN A 189 15.85 0.10 4.67
C ASN A 189 14.54 0.22 3.83
N GLY A 190 13.75 -0.84 3.65
CA GLY A 190 12.55 -0.77 2.79
C GLY A 190 11.26 -0.12 3.35
N TYR A 191 11.01 -0.20 4.67
CA TYR A 191 9.70 0.17 5.26
C TYR A 191 9.72 1.39 6.18
N THR A 192 10.88 2.00 6.43
CA THR A 192 11.02 3.15 7.35
C THR A 192 10.57 4.48 6.74
N ASP A 193 10.37 4.54 5.42
CA ASP A 193 9.84 5.68 4.68
C ASP A 193 8.31 5.80 4.85
N VAL A 194 7.87 6.11 6.07
CA VAL A 194 6.44 6.16 6.44
C VAL A 194 5.64 7.16 5.59
N PHE A 195 6.27 8.29 5.22
CA PHE A 195 5.64 9.29 4.37
C PHE A 195 5.51 8.82 2.92
N GLY A 196 6.56 8.20 2.34
CA GLY A 196 6.47 7.61 1.01
C GLY A 196 5.49 6.44 0.95
N ILE A 197 5.37 5.65 2.02
CA ILE A 197 4.32 4.61 2.13
C ILE A 197 2.93 5.25 2.13
N ARG A 198 2.73 6.33 2.90
CA ARG A 198 1.47 7.07 2.89
C ARG A 198 1.13 7.55 1.47
N ASP A 199 2.07 8.15 0.74
CA ASP A 199 1.84 8.62 -0.63
C ASP A 199 1.40 7.49 -1.57
N ILE A 200 1.97 6.29 -1.39
CA ILE A 200 1.55 5.10 -2.13
C ILE A 200 0.11 4.71 -1.78
N LEU A 201 -0.28 4.76 -0.50
CA LEU A 201 -1.65 4.45 -0.08
C LEU A 201 -2.63 5.52 -0.55
N LEU A 202 -2.26 6.79 -0.54
CA LEU A 202 -3.07 7.89 -1.10
C LEU A 202 -3.38 7.64 -2.57
N ALA A 203 -2.37 7.23 -3.35
CA ALA A 203 -2.57 6.86 -4.76
C ALA A 203 -3.48 5.62 -4.95
N GLN A 204 -3.69 4.81 -3.91
CA GLN A 204 -4.63 3.69 -3.88
C GLN A 204 -6.02 4.07 -3.33
N GLY A 205 -6.26 5.36 -3.02
CA GLY A 205 -7.50 5.84 -2.41
C GLY A 205 -7.60 5.58 -0.90
N LEU A 206 -6.49 5.27 -0.24
CA LEU A 206 -6.39 4.96 1.18
C LEU A 206 -5.72 6.12 1.92
N ASP A 207 -6.51 7.06 2.44
CA ASP A 207 -6.01 8.27 3.10
C ASP A 207 -6.26 8.26 4.61
N PRO A 208 -5.20 8.29 5.46
CA PRO A 208 -5.32 8.54 6.90
C PRO A 208 -6.07 9.83 7.26
N VAL A 209 -6.06 10.87 6.43
CA VAL A 209 -6.81 12.11 6.69
C VAL A 209 -8.31 11.90 6.62
N ALA A 210 -8.79 10.90 5.87
CA ALA A 210 -10.20 10.52 5.84
C ALA A 210 -10.72 10.03 7.21
N LEU A 211 -9.82 9.72 8.15
CA LEU A 211 -10.18 9.37 9.53
C LEU A 211 -10.66 10.57 10.36
N ARG A 212 -10.41 11.80 9.89
CA ARG A 212 -10.86 13.02 10.56
C ARG A 212 -12.33 13.29 10.26
N GLY A 213 -13.06 13.81 11.24
CA GLY A 213 -14.37 14.40 10.99
C GLY A 213 -14.25 15.66 10.13
N ARG A 214 -15.25 15.90 9.28
CA ARG A 214 -15.40 17.18 8.57
C ARG A 214 -15.87 18.26 9.52
#